data_AF-A0ABD2CKP2-F1
#
_entry.id   AF-A0ABD2CKP2-F1
#
_cell.length_a   1.000
_cell.length_b   1.000
_cell.length_c   1.000
_cell.angle_alpha   90.00
_cell.angle_beta   90.00
_cell.angle_gamma   90.00
#
_symmetry.space_group_name_H-M   'P 1'
#
loop_
_entity.id
_entity.type
_entity.pdbx_description
1 polymer ?
#
loop_
_entity_poly.entity_id
_entity_poly.type
_entity_poly.pdbx_seq_one_letter_code
_entity_poly.pdbx_strand_id
1 'polypeptide(L)'
;MNGLRNFCTRGGLRKSISTMDLEIFALAEDFENLSPRMDLKIFAFAEDFENLSPRMDLEIFTLTEDFEELSPRVDLEIFALPENFENIYLHEWT
;
A
#
# COMPACT_ATOMS: atom_id res chain seq x y z
N MET A 1 15.60 -4.04 14.09
CA MET A 1 14.55 -3.54 13.17
C MET A 1 15.08 -3.73 11.77
N ASN A 2 14.79 -4.88 11.14
CA ASN A 2 15.25 -5.20 9.79
C ASN A 2 14.03 -5.38 8.86
N GLY A 3 13.08 -4.43 8.90
CA GLY A 3 11.99 -4.38 7.92
C GLY A 3 12.56 -3.90 6.58
N LEU A 4 12.18 -4.55 5.48
CA LEU A 4 12.53 -4.08 4.15
C LEU A 4 11.63 -2.87 3.83
N ARG A 5 12.25 -1.69 3.72
CA ARG A 5 11.58 -0.47 3.25
C ARG A 5 11.79 -0.35 1.75
N ASN A 6 10.76 -0.66 0.98
CA ASN A 6 10.80 -0.47 -0.47
C ASN A 6 10.17 0.88 -0.79
N PHE A 7 11.01 1.84 -1.17
CA PHE A 7 10.57 3.11 -1.73
C PHE A 7 10.46 2.94 -3.24
N CYS A 8 9.25 3.04 -3.80
CA CYS A 8 9.08 3.16 -5.24
C CYS A 8 8.66 4.59 -5.58
N THR A 9 9.42 5.25 -6.45
CA THR A 9 9.14 6.63 -6.87
C THR A 9 8.45 6.72 -8.22
N ARG A 10 8.37 5.61 -8.98
CA ARG A 10 7.61 5.45 -10.23
C ARG A 10 7.72 4.00 -10.78
N GLY A 11 6.73 3.14 -10.55
CA GLY A 11 6.53 1.78 -11.08
C GLY A 11 6.06 0.76 -10.03
N GLY A 12 4.78 0.34 -10.10
CA GLY A 12 4.10 -0.54 -9.11
C GLY A 12 4.86 -1.78 -8.65
N LEU A 13 4.58 -2.23 -7.43
CA LEU A 13 5.14 -3.47 -6.88
C LEU A 13 4.27 -4.68 -7.26
N ARG A 14 4.73 -5.43 -8.26
CA ARG A 14 4.10 -6.67 -8.69
C ARG A 14 4.89 -7.87 -8.17
N LYS A 15 4.23 -8.71 -7.37
CA LYS A 15 4.71 -10.02 -6.91
C LYS A 15 5.96 -9.97 -6.00
N SER A 16 5.73 -9.88 -4.69
CA SER A 16 6.77 -10.00 -3.66
C SER A 16 6.37 -11.01 -2.58
N ILE A 17 7.28 -11.94 -2.29
CA ILE A 17 7.16 -12.87 -1.17
C ILE A 17 8.31 -12.56 -0.21
N SER A 18 8.05 -11.67 0.74
CA SER A 18 8.99 -11.35 1.81
C SER A 18 8.79 -12.29 3.00
N THR A 19 9.88 -12.78 3.60
CA THR A 19 9.81 -13.52 4.88
C THR A 19 9.75 -12.60 6.10
N MET A 20 9.76 -11.28 5.88
CA MET A 20 9.79 -10.23 6.89
C MET A 20 8.73 -9.16 6.58
N ASP A 21 8.51 -8.25 7.53
CA ASP A 21 7.62 -7.09 7.38
C ASP A 21 8.00 -6.28 6.14
N LEU A 22 6.97 -5.86 5.41
CA LEU A 22 7.12 -5.07 4.18
C LEU A 22 6.42 -3.73 4.37
N GLU A 23 7.21 -2.65 4.33
CA GLU A 23 6.71 -1.28 4.33
C GLU A 23 6.93 -0.69 2.93
N ILE A 24 5.84 -0.22 2.31
CA ILE A 24 5.82 0.32 0.95
C ILE A 24 5.36 1.78 0.96
N PHE A 25 6.06 2.59 0.18
CA PHE A 25 5.65 3.96 -0.13
C PHE A 25 5.67 4.17 -1.65
N ALA A 26 4.53 4.57 -2.26
CA ALA A 26 4.37 4.77 -3.70
C ALA A 26 3.50 5.99 -4.06
N LEU A 27 3.57 6.41 -5.32
CA LEU A 27 2.81 7.53 -5.89
C LEU A 27 2.28 7.14 -7.29
N ALA A 28 0.97 6.91 -7.39
CA ALA A 28 0.18 6.62 -8.59
C ALA A 28 0.58 5.33 -9.35
N GLU A 29 0.35 4.18 -8.73
CA GLU A 29 0.74 2.82 -9.14
C GLU A 29 -0.34 1.76 -8.77
N ASP A 30 -0.07 0.47 -9.01
CA ASP A 30 -0.94 -0.64 -8.57
C ASP A 30 -0.16 -1.64 -7.72
N PHE A 31 -0.83 -2.24 -6.73
CA PHE A 31 -0.28 -3.31 -5.90
C PHE A 31 -0.96 -4.64 -6.17
N GLU A 32 -0.20 -5.59 -6.70
CA GLU A 32 -0.72 -6.89 -7.04
C GLU A 32 0.13 -8.05 -6.51
N ASN A 33 -0.54 -9.10 -6.06
CA ASN A 33 0.06 -10.41 -5.77
C ASN A 33 1.15 -10.35 -4.67
N LEU A 34 0.94 -9.54 -3.63
CA LEU A 34 1.86 -9.47 -2.48
C LEU A 34 1.44 -10.46 -1.39
N SER A 35 2.38 -11.29 -0.94
CA SER A 35 2.13 -12.23 0.17
C SER A 35 3.33 -12.28 1.11
N PRO A 36 3.52 -11.24 1.95
CA PRO A 36 4.53 -11.29 2.98
C PRO A 36 4.16 -12.31 4.06
N ARG A 37 5.17 -12.95 4.65
CA ARG A 37 4.99 -13.92 5.74
C ARG A 37 4.65 -13.27 7.08
N MET A 38 4.66 -11.95 7.13
CA MET A 38 4.50 -11.12 8.32
C MET A 38 3.61 -9.91 7.94
N ASP A 39 3.78 -8.76 8.59
CA ASP A 39 2.93 -7.59 8.40
C ASP A 39 3.22 -6.88 7.07
N LEU A 40 2.17 -6.34 6.45
CA LEU A 40 2.23 -5.51 5.25
C LEU A 40 1.67 -4.13 5.55
N LYS A 41 2.50 -3.10 5.36
CA LYS A 41 2.08 -1.70 5.47
C LYS A 41 2.28 -1.00 4.13
N ILE A 42 1.24 -0.41 3.59
CA ILE A 42 1.30 0.31 2.31
C ILE A 42 0.82 1.74 2.51
N PHE A 43 1.60 2.68 1.98
CA PHE A 43 1.21 4.08 1.84
C PHE A 43 1.30 4.47 0.37
N ALA A 44 0.16 4.79 -0.23
CA ALA A 44 0.06 5.03 -1.66
C ALA A 44 -0.87 6.20 -1.98
N PHE A 45 -0.72 6.77 -3.17
CA PHE A 45 -1.55 7.88 -3.64
C PHE A 45 -2.10 7.51 -5.02
N ALA A 46 -3.43 7.39 -5.16
CA ALA A 46 -4.13 7.06 -6.40
C ALA A 46 -3.84 5.66 -7.00
N GLU A 47 -4.21 4.58 -6.29
CA GLU A 47 -3.80 3.19 -6.60
C GLU A 47 -4.87 2.11 -6.43
N ASP A 48 -4.79 1.04 -7.23
CA ASP A 48 -5.61 -0.17 -7.07
C ASP A 48 -4.85 -1.24 -6.27
N PHE A 49 -5.57 -1.96 -5.39
CA PHE A 49 -4.99 -3.01 -4.56
C PHE A 49 -5.65 -4.36 -4.85
N GLU A 50 -4.89 -5.30 -5.41
CA GLU A 50 -5.38 -6.64 -5.73
C GLU A 50 -4.52 -7.74 -5.12
N ASN A 51 -5.13 -8.87 -4.77
CA ASN A 51 -4.41 -10.10 -4.45
C ASN A 51 -3.38 -9.95 -3.32
N LEU A 52 -3.74 -9.20 -2.27
CA LEU A 52 -2.90 -9.02 -1.09
C LEU A 52 -3.24 -10.06 -0.01
N SER A 53 -2.28 -10.92 0.33
CA SER A 53 -2.47 -11.92 1.38
C SER A 53 -1.27 -11.99 2.33
N PRO A 54 -1.15 -11.02 3.26
CA PRO A 54 -0.22 -11.11 4.37
C PRO A 54 -0.64 -12.21 5.34
N ARG A 55 0.35 -12.83 6.01
CA ARG A 55 0.10 -13.87 7.00
C ARG A 55 -0.27 -13.35 8.39
N MET A 56 -0.12 -12.05 8.63
CA MET A 56 -0.47 -11.40 9.89
C MET A 56 -1.35 -10.20 9.57
N ASP A 57 -0.83 -8.98 9.69
CA ASP A 57 -1.62 -7.76 9.59
C ASP A 57 -1.45 -7.07 8.23
N LEU A 58 -2.53 -6.45 7.75
CA LEU A 58 -2.54 -5.59 6.57
C LEU A 58 -2.98 -4.18 6.97
N GLU A 59 -2.11 -3.19 6.75
CA GLU A 59 -2.43 -1.78 6.95
C GLU A 59 -2.21 -1.02 5.64
N ILE A 60 -3.24 -0.33 5.14
CA ILE A 60 -3.19 0.43 3.89
C ILE A 60 -3.64 1.87 4.12
N PHE A 61 -2.83 2.82 3.67
CA PHE A 61 -3.18 4.24 3.56
C PHE A 61 -3.20 4.64 2.09
N THR A 62 -4.35 5.14 1.61
CA THR A 62 -4.53 5.49 0.19
C THR A 62 -5.48 6.68 -0.02
N LEU A 63 -5.50 7.26 -1.22
CA LEU A 63 -6.52 8.22 -1.68
C LEU A 63 -7.66 7.55 -2.49
N THR A 64 -7.51 6.28 -2.86
CA THR A 64 -8.47 5.51 -3.68
C THR A 64 -9.19 4.45 -2.86
N GLU A 65 -10.31 3.96 -3.38
CA GLU A 65 -11.19 3.00 -2.69
C GLU A 65 -11.25 1.61 -3.36
N ASP A 66 -10.44 1.37 -4.40
CA ASP A 66 -10.53 0.14 -5.20
C ASP A 66 -9.62 -0.96 -4.60
N PHE A 67 -10.27 -1.92 -3.93
CA PHE A 67 -9.66 -3.06 -3.28
C PHE A 67 -10.30 -4.37 -3.73
N GLU A 68 -9.50 -5.29 -4.25
CA GLU A 68 -9.93 -6.64 -4.63
C GLU A 68 -9.08 -7.72 -3.94
N GLU A 69 -9.73 -8.80 -3.53
CA GLU A 69 -9.07 -10.03 -3.05
C GLU A 69 -8.06 -9.82 -1.90
N LEU A 70 -8.39 -8.94 -0.94
CA LEU A 70 -7.63 -8.79 0.31
C LEU A 70 -7.91 -9.97 1.25
N SER A 71 -6.86 -10.66 1.70
CA SER A 71 -6.97 -11.82 2.59
C SER A 71 -5.89 -11.83 3.68
N PRO A 72 -5.89 -10.85 4.61
CA PRO A 72 -5.09 -10.94 5.82
C PRO A 72 -5.59 -12.07 6.72
N ARG A 73 -4.68 -12.65 7.49
CA ARG A 73 -5.03 -13.75 8.42
C ARG A 73 -5.43 -13.28 9.80
N VAL A 74 -5.00 -12.08 10.18
CA VAL A 74 -5.20 -11.54 11.52
C VAL A 74 -6.06 -10.28 11.39
N ASP A 75 -5.45 -9.12 11.09
CA ASP A 75 -6.18 -7.85 11.04
C ASP A 75 -6.05 -7.13 9.69
N LEU A 76 -7.09 -6.35 9.35
CA LEU A 76 -7.17 -5.48 8.18
C LEU A 76 -7.54 -4.06 8.61
N GLU A 77 -6.65 -3.10 8.34
CA GLU A 77 -6.91 -1.69 8.52
C GLU A 77 -6.69 -0.94 7.20
N ILE A 78 -7.70 -0.18 6.78
CA ILE A 78 -7.66 0.63 5.56
C ILE A 78 -8.05 2.06 5.92
N PHE A 79 -7.18 3.00 5.57
CA PHE A 79 -7.35 4.42 5.76
C PHE A 79 -7.38 5.11 4.39
N ALA A 80 -8.59 5.38 3.89
CA ALA A 80 -8.79 6.16 2.68
C ALA A 80 -8.91 7.66 3.04
N LEU A 81 -8.09 8.49 2.41
CA LEU A 81 -8.21 9.95 2.46
C LEU A 81 -9.19 10.40 1.36
N PRO A 82 -10.12 11.33 1.63
CA PRO A 82 -11.07 11.79 0.61
C PRO A 82 -10.35 12.48 -0.55
N GLU A 83 -10.76 12.19 -1.80
CA GLU A 83 -10.17 12.68 -3.06
C GLU A 83 -9.80 14.19 -3.07
N ASN A 84 -10.54 15.02 -2.33
CA ASN A 84 -10.28 16.46 -2.21
C ASN A 84 -8.96 16.82 -1.50
N PHE A 85 -8.20 15.85 -0.97
CA PHE A 85 -6.85 16.06 -0.44
C PHE A 85 -5.79 16.32 -1.52
N GLU A 86 -6.04 15.96 -2.79
CA GLU A 86 -5.10 16.24 -3.89
C GLU A 86 -4.85 17.75 -4.08
N ASN A 87 -5.84 18.58 -3.75
CA ASN A 87 -5.78 20.04 -3.95
C ASN A 87 -4.94 20.80 -2.92
N ILE A 88 -4.43 20.16 -1.88
CA ILE A 88 -3.60 20.83 -0.87
C ILE A 88 -2.13 20.93 -1.32
N TYR A 89 -1.72 20.16 -2.34
CA TYR A 89 -0.32 20.14 -2.80
C TYR A 89 -0.01 21.04 -4.00
N LEU A 90 -1.03 21.54 -4.72
CA LEU A 90 -0.82 22.31 -5.96
C LEU A 90 -0.97 23.83 -5.81
N HIS A 91 -1.34 24.35 -4.63
CA HIS A 91 -1.66 25.78 -4.46
C HIS A 91 -0.70 26.61 -3.60
N GLU A 92 0.42 26.06 -3.10
CA GLU A 92 1.38 26.81 -2.26
C GLU A 92 2.83 26.84 -2.78
N TRP A 93 3.04 26.77 -4.11
CA TRP A 93 4.35 27.02 -4.73
C TRP A 93 4.27 27.97 -5.95
N THR A 94 3.55 29.08 -5.82
CA THR A 94 3.64 30.24 -6.73
C THR A 94 4.03 31.49 -5.98
#